data_AF-A0A7S3CVP4-F1
#
_entry.id   AF-A0A7S3CVP4-F1
#
_cell.length_a   1.000
_cell.length_b   1.000
_cell.length_c   1.000
_cell.angle_alpha   90.00
_cell.angle_beta   90.00
_cell.angle_gamma   90.00
#
_symmetry.space_group_name_H-M   'P 1'
#
loop_
_entity.id
_entity.type
_entity.pdbx_description
1 polymer ?
#
loop_
_entity_poly.entity_id
_entity_poly.type
_entity_poly.pdbx_seq_one_letter_code
_entity_poly.pdbx_strand_id
1 'polypeptide(L)'
;MALLSRTASRAWGRYSQWLGDKPLSANIWTSGVIVGVGDYFAQSIEQESIRPDTKNWTRVIALSSWGFVTGGPMYYWYRYLDKLWPPKGLSSVGAVLKKTFGNQVVMAPLMNTLFFIYATSVSRSVDTILNPTSPRFNSTLEVEIERKLSVQLLPTVTTSLFYWIPVHLVNFSFVPSKYRVLYLSMGLWGWSTYLSIVAHRDHTHEAEEKVVATTIEGVDERDSM
;
A
#
# COMPACT_ATOMS: atom_id res chain seq x y z
N MET A 1 -25.82 16.99 -15.08
CA MET A 1 -24.46 17.41 -14.64
C MET A 1 -24.46 18.38 -13.45
N ALA A 2 -25.30 19.42 -13.41
CA ALA A 2 -25.31 20.40 -12.30
C ALA A 2 -25.68 19.84 -10.90
N LEU A 3 -26.47 18.75 -10.84
CA LEU A 3 -26.81 18.11 -9.56
C LEU A 3 -25.62 17.33 -8.98
N LEU A 4 -24.90 16.60 -9.85
CA LEU A 4 -23.68 15.85 -9.50
C LEU A 4 -22.54 16.78 -9.05
N SER A 5 -22.39 17.95 -9.67
CA SER A 5 -21.40 18.93 -9.22
C SER A 5 -21.77 19.54 -7.86
N ARG A 6 -23.07 19.77 -7.59
CA ARG A 6 -23.54 20.27 -6.28
C ARG A 6 -23.37 19.24 -5.17
N THR A 7 -23.67 17.97 -5.42
CA THR A 7 -23.47 16.91 -4.43
C THR A 7 -21.99 16.67 -4.16
N ALA A 8 -21.15 16.64 -5.19
CA ALA A 8 -19.70 16.53 -5.05
C ALA A 8 -19.10 17.69 -4.25
N SER A 9 -19.49 18.94 -4.55
CA SER A 9 -19.02 20.12 -3.81
C SER A 9 -19.45 20.12 -2.33
N ARG A 10 -20.66 19.63 -2.02
CA ARG A 10 -21.13 19.49 -0.63
C ARG A 10 -20.39 18.39 0.11
N ALA A 11 -20.17 17.24 -0.53
CA ALA A 11 -19.40 16.14 0.05
C ALA A 11 -17.96 16.58 0.33
N TRP A 12 -17.33 17.27 -0.62
CA TRP A 12 -16.01 17.86 -0.46
C TRP A 12 -15.95 18.87 0.69
N GLY A 13 -16.94 19.77 0.80
CA GLY A 13 -17.02 20.74 1.88
C GLY A 13 -17.09 20.08 3.25
N ARG A 14 -17.92 19.04 3.40
CA ARG A 14 -18.04 18.26 4.65
C ARG A 14 -16.76 17.50 4.98
N TYR A 15 -16.14 16.86 4.00
CA TYR A 15 -14.88 16.14 4.19
C TYR A 15 -13.75 17.09 4.59
N SER A 16 -13.65 18.24 3.92
CA SER A 16 -12.66 19.29 4.23
C SER A 16 -12.86 19.84 5.64
N GLN A 17 -14.12 20.06 6.04
CA GLN A 17 -14.45 20.48 7.40
C GLN A 17 -14.04 19.42 8.43
N TRP A 18 -14.36 18.14 8.19
CA TRP A 18 -13.97 17.05 9.10
C TRP A 18 -12.46 16.87 9.21
N LEU A 19 -11.72 17.00 8.10
CA LEU A 19 -10.26 17.04 8.09
C LEU A 19 -9.70 18.20 8.94
N GLY A 20 -10.38 19.34 8.97
CA GLY A 20 -10.00 20.50 9.79
C GLY A 20 -10.33 20.31 11.27
N ASP A 21 -11.56 19.89 11.57
CA ASP A 21 -12.09 19.81 12.95
C ASP A 21 -11.53 18.60 13.72
N LYS A 22 -11.38 17.45 13.03
CA LYS A 22 -10.96 16.18 13.63
C LYS A 22 -9.91 15.47 12.76
N PRO A 23 -8.73 16.07 12.55
CA PRO A 23 -7.74 15.59 11.59
C PRO A 23 -7.27 14.14 11.85
N LEU A 24 -7.07 13.75 13.12
CA LEU A 24 -6.67 12.38 13.46
C LEU A 24 -7.72 11.36 13.01
N SER A 25 -8.98 11.61 13.35
CA SER A 25 -10.10 10.74 12.97
C SER A 25 -10.22 10.65 11.45
N ALA A 26 -10.18 11.79 10.76
CA ALA A 26 -10.24 11.84 9.31
C ALA A 26 -9.12 11.03 8.66
N ASN A 27 -7.88 11.10 9.17
CA ASN A 27 -6.75 10.30 8.65
C ASN A 27 -6.95 8.80 8.87
N ILE A 28 -7.36 8.36 10.08
CA ILE A 28 -7.62 6.95 10.39
C ILE A 28 -8.66 6.35 9.43
N TRP A 29 -9.80 7.01 9.30
CA TRP A 29 -10.90 6.51 8.48
C TRP A 29 -10.59 6.59 6.99
N THR A 30 -9.97 7.68 6.53
CA THR A 30 -9.58 7.82 5.13
C THR A 30 -8.60 6.71 4.75
N SER A 31 -7.59 6.43 5.59
CA SER A 31 -6.62 5.37 5.34
C SER A 31 -7.28 3.99 5.29
N GLY A 32 -8.12 3.65 6.27
CA GLY A 32 -8.81 2.35 6.29
C GLY A 32 -9.66 2.10 5.05
N VAL A 33 -10.45 3.10 4.63
CA VAL A 33 -11.29 3.01 3.43
C VAL A 33 -10.43 2.91 2.17
N ILE A 34 -9.42 3.77 2.02
CA ILE A 34 -8.58 3.79 0.81
C ILE A 34 -7.82 2.49 0.62
N VAL A 35 -7.27 1.93 1.69
CA VAL A 35 -6.52 0.67 1.58
C VAL A 35 -7.44 -0.48 1.17
N GLY A 36 -8.66 -0.54 1.72
CA GLY A 36 -9.67 -1.52 1.29
C GLY A 36 -10.15 -1.33 -0.16
N VAL A 37 -10.34 -0.08 -0.60
CA VAL A 37 -10.68 0.23 -2.01
C VAL A 37 -9.54 -0.15 -2.97
N GLY A 38 -8.29 0.08 -2.57
CA GLY A 38 -7.12 -0.34 -3.35
C GLY A 38 -7.04 -1.86 -3.48
N ASP A 39 -7.36 -2.59 -2.40
CA ASP A 39 -7.44 -4.05 -2.46
C ASP A 39 -8.55 -4.55 -3.38
N TYR A 40 -9.75 -3.98 -3.27
CA TYR A 40 -10.86 -4.31 -4.15
C TYR A 40 -10.50 -4.11 -5.64
N PHE A 41 -9.81 -3.00 -5.92
CA PHE A 41 -9.33 -2.67 -7.26
C PHE A 41 -8.24 -3.62 -7.74
N ALA A 42 -7.26 -3.96 -6.89
CA ALA A 42 -6.24 -4.98 -7.20
C ALA A 42 -6.87 -6.31 -7.60
N GLN A 43 -7.87 -6.76 -6.85
CA GLN A 43 -8.59 -7.98 -7.18
C GLN A 43 -9.37 -7.89 -8.49
N SER A 44 -9.80 -6.70 -8.93
CA SER A 44 -10.42 -6.54 -10.25
C SER A 44 -9.41 -6.78 -11.37
N ILE A 45 -8.19 -6.26 -11.21
CA ILE A 45 -7.09 -6.48 -12.17
C ILE A 45 -6.70 -7.97 -12.22
N GLU A 46 -6.65 -8.64 -11.07
CA GLU A 46 -6.34 -10.09 -10.98
C GLU A 46 -7.46 -10.97 -11.57
N GLN A 47 -8.73 -10.57 -11.44
CA GLN A 47 -9.87 -11.31 -11.99
C GLN A 47 -9.96 -11.20 -13.52
N GLU A 48 -9.56 -10.07 -14.10
CA GLU A 48 -9.41 -9.95 -15.57
C GLU A 48 -8.38 -10.92 -16.15
N SER A 49 -7.49 -11.46 -15.31
CA SER A 49 -6.38 -12.32 -15.76
C SER A 49 -6.48 -13.80 -15.35
N ILE A 50 -7.05 -14.15 -14.18
CA ILE A 50 -6.83 -15.52 -13.61
C ILE A 50 -8.03 -16.16 -12.86
N ARG A 51 -8.99 -15.43 -12.25
CA ARG A 51 -9.96 -16.01 -11.27
C ARG A 51 -11.46 -15.69 -11.54
N PRO A 52 -12.40 -16.64 -11.29
CA PRO A 52 -13.85 -16.42 -11.46
C PRO A 52 -14.41 -15.34 -10.51
N ASP A 53 -15.60 -14.81 -10.87
CA ASP A 53 -16.26 -13.54 -10.49
C ASP A 53 -16.46 -13.18 -8.99
N THR A 54 -15.79 -13.83 -8.03
CA THR A 54 -16.00 -13.59 -6.59
C THR A 54 -14.81 -12.90 -5.93
N LYS A 55 -15.05 -11.76 -5.27
CA LYS A 55 -14.05 -11.02 -4.48
C LYS A 55 -13.70 -11.75 -3.18
N ASN A 56 -12.42 -11.77 -2.83
CA ASN A 56 -11.90 -12.21 -1.54
C ASN A 56 -12.09 -11.12 -0.48
N TRP A 57 -13.16 -11.21 0.29
CA TRP A 57 -13.48 -10.26 1.36
C TRP A 57 -12.56 -10.36 2.58
N THR A 58 -11.97 -11.54 2.85
CA THR A 58 -10.94 -11.70 3.88
C THR A 58 -9.80 -10.72 3.65
N ARG A 59 -9.31 -10.66 2.40
CA ARG A 59 -8.25 -9.76 1.96
C ARG A 59 -8.64 -8.29 2.11
N VAL A 60 -9.84 -7.90 1.64
CA VAL A 60 -10.34 -6.53 1.75
C VAL A 60 -10.41 -6.08 3.21
N ILE A 61 -10.94 -6.92 4.10
CA ILE A 61 -11.10 -6.61 5.52
C ILE A 61 -9.73 -6.46 6.19
N ALA A 62 -8.81 -7.41 5.96
CA ALA A 62 -7.47 -7.38 6.55
C ALA A 62 -6.65 -6.17 6.10
N LEU A 63 -6.71 -5.81 4.82
CA LEU A 63 -5.99 -4.64 4.30
C LEU A 63 -6.67 -3.34 4.73
N SER A 64 -8.00 -3.28 4.76
CA SER A 64 -8.70 -2.12 5.31
C SER A 64 -8.36 -1.89 6.79
N SER A 65 -8.30 -2.96 7.60
CA SER A 65 -7.91 -2.85 9.02
C SER A 65 -6.48 -2.35 9.19
N TRP A 66 -5.54 -2.73 8.31
CA TRP A 66 -4.20 -2.16 8.27
C TRP A 66 -4.23 -0.63 8.12
N GLY A 67 -5.07 -0.10 7.21
CA GLY A 67 -5.23 1.34 7.03
C GLY A 67 -5.79 2.03 8.28
N PHE A 68 -6.76 1.42 8.97
CA PHE A 68 -7.30 1.95 10.22
C PHE A 68 -6.25 1.99 11.34
N VAL A 69 -5.46 0.92 11.48
CA VAL A 69 -4.41 0.81 12.50
C VAL A 69 -3.28 1.81 12.25
N THR A 70 -2.87 1.99 10.99
CA THR A 70 -1.71 2.83 10.64
C THR A 70 -2.03 4.31 10.44
N GLY A 71 -3.29 4.67 10.14
CA GLY A 71 -3.65 6.07 9.88
C GLY A 71 -3.34 7.01 11.05
N GLY A 72 -3.51 6.56 12.29
CA GLY A 72 -3.17 7.32 13.50
C GLY A 72 -1.65 7.54 13.69
N PRO A 73 -0.85 6.46 13.78
CA PRO A 73 0.62 6.56 13.83
C PRO A 73 1.21 7.41 12.70
N MET A 74 0.74 7.24 11.46
CA MET A 74 1.24 8.01 10.31
C MET A 74 0.87 9.49 10.41
N TYR A 75 -0.33 9.82 10.93
CA TYR A 75 -0.71 11.21 11.21
C TYR A 75 0.28 11.90 12.16
N TYR A 76 0.67 11.23 13.25
CA TYR A 76 1.65 11.78 14.18
C TYR A 76 3.07 11.81 13.59
N TRP A 77 3.46 10.80 12.81
CA TRP A 77 4.75 10.74 12.14
C TRP A 77 4.97 11.93 11.20
N TYR A 78 4.01 12.25 10.33
CA TYR A 78 4.16 13.39 9.43
C TYR A 78 4.25 14.72 10.19
N ARG A 79 3.52 14.88 11.30
CA ARG A 79 3.65 16.07 12.17
C ARG A 79 4.99 16.13 12.87
N TYR A 80 5.56 14.98 13.26
CA TYR A 80 6.90 14.91 13.81
C TYR A 80 7.95 15.34 12.78
N LEU A 81 7.86 14.86 11.53
CA LEU A 81 8.73 15.30 10.44
C LEU A 81 8.60 16.81 10.16
N ASP A 82 7.39 17.36 10.22
CA ASP A 82 7.17 18.81 10.06
C ASP A 82 7.76 19.63 11.20
N LYS A 83 7.79 19.10 12.44
CA LYS A 83 8.49 19.75 13.56
C LYS A 83 10.01 19.68 13.42
N LEU A 84 10.53 18.53 13.02
CA LEU A 84 11.97 18.29 12.87
C LEU A 84 12.58 19.10 11.72
N TRP A 85 11.80 19.26 10.64
CA TRP A 85 12.18 20.07 9.48
C TRP A 85 11.04 21.03 9.09
N PRO A 86 10.93 22.20 9.76
CA PRO A 86 9.87 23.15 9.50
C PRO A 86 9.82 23.61 8.04
N PRO A 87 8.63 23.83 7.46
CA PRO A 87 8.49 24.36 6.11
C PRO A 87 8.99 25.82 6.07
N LYS A 88 10.27 26.04 5.70
CA LYS A 88 10.86 27.37 5.51
C LYS A 88 10.67 27.87 4.06
N GLY A 89 9.42 28.12 3.65
CA GLY A 89 9.09 28.73 2.36
C GLY A 89 9.47 27.91 1.11
N LEU A 90 9.36 28.54 -0.08
CA LEU A 90 9.52 27.95 -1.42
C LEU A 90 10.95 27.43 -1.75
N SER A 91 11.93 27.60 -0.85
CA SER A 91 13.35 27.34 -1.13
C SER A 91 13.99 26.23 -0.29
N SER A 92 13.23 25.26 0.21
CA SER A 92 13.78 24.21 1.09
C SER A 92 13.83 22.82 0.45
N VAL A 93 14.42 22.72 -0.75
CA VAL A 93 14.76 21.44 -1.39
C VAL A 93 15.52 20.55 -0.39
N GLY A 94 16.42 21.13 0.40
CA GLY A 94 17.14 20.41 1.46
C GLY A 94 16.24 19.82 2.56
N ALA A 95 15.21 20.53 3.04
CA ALA A 95 14.28 19.95 4.02
C ALA A 95 13.37 18.90 3.40
N VAL A 96 12.95 19.09 2.14
CA VAL A 96 12.16 18.11 1.40
C VAL A 96 12.95 16.82 1.20
N LEU A 97 14.21 16.91 0.79
CA LEU A 97 15.08 15.75 0.64
C LEU A 97 15.32 15.08 2.00
N LYS A 98 15.64 15.83 3.07
CA LYS A 98 15.83 15.24 4.41
C LYS A 98 14.57 14.52 4.91
N LYS A 99 13.38 15.10 4.74
CA LYS A 99 12.11 14.45 5.07
C LYS A 99 11.88 13.20 4.23
N THR A 100 12.11 13.29 2.93
CA THR A 100 11.88 12.19 1.99
C THR A 100 12.83 11.04 2.29
N PHE A 101 14.14 11.29 2.39
CA PHE A 101 15.12 10.25 2.75
C PHE A 101 14.92 9.71 4.16
N GLY A 102 14.60 10.54 5.15
CA GLY A 102 14.26 10.08 6.50
C GLY A 102 13.05 9.13 6.51
N ASN A 103 12.01 9.47 5.75
CA ASN A 103 10.84 8.60 5.57
C ASN A 103 11.22 7.30 4.85
N GLN A 104 12.00 7.40 3.79
CA GLN A 104 12.33 6.26 2.94
C GLN A 104 13.35 5.30 3.55
N VAL A 105 14.31 5.78 4.33
CA VAL A 105 15.35 4.92 4.95
C VAL A 105 14.84 4.25 6.21
N VAL A 106 14.00 4.94 7.01
CA VAL A 106 13.53 4.41 8.29
C VAL A 106 12.13 3.81 8.16
N MET A 107 11.19 4.59 7.63
CA MET A 107 9.78 4.18 7.63
C MET A 107 9.45 3.20 6.52
N ALA A 108 10.07 3.27 5.35
CA ALA A 108 9.74 2.32 4.29
C ALA A 108 10.10 0.87 4.69
N PRO A 109 11.29 0.54 5.23
CA PRO A 109 11.57 -0.80 5.71
C PRO A 109 10.65 -1.22 6.86
N LEU A 110 10.45 -0.33 7.83
CA LEU A 110 9.61 -0.60 9.00
C LEU A 110 8.16 -0.88 8.62
N MET A 111 7.53 0.02 7.86
CA MET A 111 6.12 -0.09 7.49
C MET A 111 5.85 -1.27 6.55
N ASN A 112 6.76 -1.56 5.61
CA ASN A 112 6.59 -2.73 4.73
C ASN A 112 6.77 -4.04 5.49
N THR A 113 7.73 -4.11 6.43
CA THR A 113 7.90 -5.29 7.31
C THR A 113 6.65 -5.51 8.15
N LEU A 114 6.18 -4.46 8.84
CA LEU A 114 4.98 -4.52 9.66
C LEU A 114 3.73 -4.85 8.81
N PHE A 115 3.64 -4.34 7.59
CA PHE A 115 2.56 -4.67 6.67
C PHE A 115 2.52 -6.17 6.38
N PHE A 116 3.64 -6.79 5.98
CA PHE A 116 3.64 -8.23 5.68
C PHE A 116 3.30 -9.09 6.90
N ILE A 117 3.83 -8.74 8.07
CA ILE A 117 3.50 -9.43 9.34
C ILE A 117 2.01 -9.29 9.64
N TYR A 118 1.49 -8.06 9.61
CA TYR A 118 0.12 -7.74 9.97
C TYR A 118 -0.88 -8.33 8.98
N ALA A 119 -0.70 -8.07 7.67
CA ALA A 119 -1.59 -8.54 6.63
C ALA A 119 -1.68 -10.06 6.62
N THR A 120 -0.56 -10.77 6.78
CA THR A 120 -0.57 -12.24 6.87
C THR A 120 -1.34 -12.69 8.11
N SER A 121 -1.04 -12.14 9.29
CA SER A 121 -1.68 -12.52 10.55
C SER A 121 -3.19 -12.26 10.57
N VAL A 122 -3.60 -11.09 10.08
CA VAL A 122 -5.01 -10.67 10.09
C VAL A 122 -5.78 -11.38 8.98
N SER A 123 -5.25 -11.52 7.77
CA SER A 123 -5.91 -12.32 6.73
C SER A 123 -6.17 -13.74 7.22
N ARG A 124 -5.20 -14.35 7.89
CA ARG A 124 -5.33 -15.69 8.48
C ARG A 124 -6.44 -15.76 9.54
N SER A 125 -6.50 -14.76 10.40
CA SER A 125 -7.50 -14.66 11.47
C SER A 125 -8.90 -14.43 10.92
N VAL A 126 -9.05 -13.52 9.96
CA VAL A 126 -10.31 -13.22 9.28
C VAL A 126 -10.79 -14.43 8.48
N ASP A 127 -9.90 -15.14 7.79
CA ASP A 127 -10.26 -16.34 7.04
C ASP A 127 -10.80 -17.43 7.96
N THR A 128 -10.19 -17.60 9.14
CA THR A 128 -10.67 -18.55 10.15
C THR A 128 -12.10 -18.25 10.63
N ILE A 129 -12.48 -16.97 10.67
CA ILE A 129 -13.80 -16.52 11.10
C ILE A 129 -14.82 -16.65 9.96
N LEU A 130 -14.45 -16.21 8.75
CA LEU A 130 -15.38 -16.14 7.61
C LEU A 130 -15.52 -17.47 6.87
N ASN A 131 -14.47 -18.31 6.86
CA ASN A 131 -14.38 -19.57 6.13
C ASN A 131 -13.95 -20.74 7.05
N PRO A 132 -14.70 -21.05 8.13
CA PRO A 132 -14.26 -21.98 9.17
C PRO A 132 -14.01 -23.44 8.70
N THR A 133 -14.52 -23.81 7.53
CA THR A 133 -14.46 -25.16 6.92
C THR A 133 -13.38 -25.32 5.84
N SER A 134 -12.70 -24.24 5.43
CA SER A 134 -11.63 -24.30 4.42
C SER A 134 -10.40 -25.06 4.96
N PRO A 135 -9.66 -25.85 4.15
CA PRO A 135 -8.37 -26.41 4.54
C PRO A 135 -7.45 -25.27 4.99
N ARG A 136 -7.16 -25.25 6.29
CA ARG A 136 -6.88 -23.98 6.99
C ARG A 136 -5.60 -23.35 6.50
N PHE A 137 -4.45 -23.99 6.69
CA PHE A 137 -3.16 -23.45 6.26
C PHE A 137 -2.14 -24.58 6.18
N ASN A 138 -1.28 -24.56 5.16
CA ASN A 138 -0.29 -25.61 4.94
C ASN A 138 1.01 -25.41 5.75
N SER A 139 1.13 -24.28 6.46
CA SER A 139 2.27 -23.94 7.30
C SER A 139 1.84 -23.18 8.56
N THR A 140 2.76 -23.09 9.53
CA THR A 140 2.60 -22.19 10.68
C THR A 140 2.61 -20.73 10.22
N LEU A 141 2.05 -19.84 11.04
CA LEU A 141 2.04 -18.39 10.76
C LEU A 141 3.47 -17.84 10.63
N GLU A 142 4.38 -18.29 11.48
CA GLU A 142 5.79 -17.86 11.49
C GLU A 142 6.48 -18.20 10.18
N VAL A 143 6.37 -19.45 9.72
CA VAL A 143 6.96 -19.89 8.44
C VAL A 143 6.41 -19.09 7.26
N GLU A 144 5.11 -18.78 7.26
CA GLU A 144 4.50 -17.98 6.20
C GLU A 144 5.00 -16.53 6.20
N ILE A 145 5.12 -15.92 7.38
CA ILE A 145 5.68 -14.58 7.55
C ILE A 145 7.14 -14.55 7.10
N GLU A 146 7.96 -15.48 7.57
CA GLU A 146 9.38 -15.58 7.20
C GLU A 146 9.56 -15.74 5.69
N ARG A 147 8.75 -16.60 5.06
CA ARG A 147 8.75 -16.79 3.61
C ARG A 147 8.36 -15.50 2.87
N LYS A 148 7.32 -14.79 3.31
CA LYS A 148 6.92 -13.52 2.67
C LYS A 148 7.99 -12.45 2.85
N LEU A 149 8.56 -12.31 4.05
CA LEU A 149 9.60 -11.32 4.32
C LEU A 149 10.87 -11.61 3.51
N SER A 150 11.35 -12.85 3.51
CA SER A 150 12.58 -13.23 2.79
C SER A 150 12.48 -13.02 1.28
N VAL A 151 11.30 -13.24 0.69
CA VAL A 151 11.11 -13.11 -0.76
C VAL A 151 10.66 -11.72 -1.18
N GLN A 152 9.72 -11.10 -0.43
CA GLN A 152 9.00 -9.91 -0.90
C GLN A 152 9.47 -8.61 -0.25
N LEU A 153 10.13 -8.65 0.91
CA LEU A 153 10.44 -7.41 1.64
C LEU A 153 11.41 -6.52 0.86
N LEU A 154 12.55 -7.05 0.44
CA LEU A 154 13.58 -6.25 -0.23
C LEU A 154 13.08 -5.67 -1.57
N PRO A 155 12.43 -6.45 -2.47
CA PRO A 155 11.81 -5.88 -3.66
C PRO A 155 10.76 -4.82 -3.33
N THR A 156 9.91 -5.05 -2.34
CA THR A 156 8.84 -4.11 -1.95
C THR A 156 9.41 -2.82 -1.39
N VAL A 157 10.43 -2.88 -0.54
CA VAL A 157 11.11 -1.69 -0.02
C VAL A 157 11.76 -0.92 -1.16
N THR A 158 12.44 -1.59 -2.08
CA THR A 158 13.03 -0.96 -3.26
C THR A 158 11.97 -0.25 -4.11
N THR A 159 10.87 -0.92 -4.45
CA THR A 159 9.75 -0.30 -5.19
C THR A 159 9.15 0.87 -4.41
N SER A 160 9.04 0.76 -3.09
CA SER A 160 8.57 1.84 -2.20
C SER A 160 9.45 3.09 -2.32
N LEU A 161 10.78 2.93 -2.46
CA LEU A 161 11.69 4.05 -2.70
C LEU A 161 11.32 4.77 -4.00
N PHE A 162 11.26 4.04 -5.11
CA PHE A 162 10.98 4.62 -6.42
C PHE A 162 9.56 5.16 -6.56
N TYR A 163 8.59 4.62 -5.81
CA TYR A 163 7.22 5.10 -5.81
C TYR A 163 7.06 6.37 -4.97
N TRP A 164 7.49 6.35 -3.70
CA TRP A 164 7.19 7.42 -2.77
C TRP A 164 8.11 8.64 -2.91
N ILE A 165 9.34 8.49 -3.43
CA ILE A 165 10.23 9.65 -3.65
C ILE A 165 9.59 10.65 -4.63
N PRO A 166 9.16 10.27 -5.85
CA PRO A 166 8.47 11.19 -6.75
C PRO A 166 7.18 11.76 -6.17
N VAL A 167 6.37 10.92 -5.51
CA VAL A 167 5.11 11.34 -4.87
C VAL A 167 5.38 12.44 -3.84
N HIS A 168 6.36 12.26 -2.96
CA HIS A 168 6.71 13.28 -1.97
C HIS A 168 7.30 14.54 -2.61
N LEU A 169 8.13 14.41 -3.65
CA LEU A 169 8.67 15.57 -4.38
C LEU A 169 7.53 16.42 -4.96
N VAL A 170 6.53 15.82 -5.59
CA VAL A 170 5.36 16.54 -6.12
C VAL A 170 4.53 17.15 -5.00
N ASN A 171 4.25 16.38 -3.93
CA ASN A 171 3.45 16.83 -2.79
C ASN A 171 4.04 18.08 -2.12
N PHE A 172 5.36 18.13 -1.95
CA PHE A 172 6.01 19.25 -1.30
C PHE A 172 6.29 20.42 -2.24
N SER A 173 6.51 20.17 -3.54
CA SER A 173 6.84 21.21 -4.51
C SER A 173 5.61 21.93 -5.06
N PHE A 174 4.55 21.18 -5.39
CA PHE A 174 3.43 21.71 -6.17
C PHE A 174 2.09 21.71 -5.44
N VAL A 175 1.90 20.82 -4.46
CA VAL A 175 0.61 20.69 -3.79
C VAL A 175 0.49 21.67 -2.62
N PRO A 176 -0.48 22.61 -2.65
CA PRO A 176 -0.73 23.52 -1.53
C PRO A 176 -1.01 22.74 -0.25
N SER A 177 -0.55 23.25 0.90
CA SER A 177 -0.63 22.53 2.20
C SER A 177 -2.03 21.95 2.48
N LYS A 178 -3.09 22.71 2.17
CA LYS A 178 -4.50 22.29 2.32
C LYS A 178 -4.91 21.04 1.52
N TYR A 179 -4.23 20.71 0.43
CA TYR A 179 -4.56 19.59 -0.46
C TYR A 179 -3.60 18.40 -0.36
N ARG A 180 -2.55 18.50 0.46
CA ARG A 180 -1.52 17.46 0.57
C ARG A 180 -2.06 16.12 1.06
N VAL A 181 -3.01 16.15 2.00
CA VAL A 181 -3.66 14.92 2.50
C VAL A 181 -4.37 14.20 1.37
N LEU A 182 -5.15 14.91 0.55
CA LEU A 182 -5.85 14.31 -0.59
C LEU A 182 -4.87 13.73 -1.61
N TYR A 183 -3.79 14.46 -1.92
CA TYR A 183 -2.76 13.97 -2.83
C TYR A 183 -2.10 12.69 -2.33
N LEU A 184 -1.69 12.65 -1.06
CA LEU A 184 -1.10 11.47 -0.44
C LEU A 184 -2.09 10.31 -0.33
N SER A 185 -3.38 10.60 -0.13
CA SER A 185 -4.46 9.61 -0.16
C SER A 185 -4.59 8.93 -1.53
N MET A 186 -4.43 9.68 -2.64
CA MET A 186 -4.41 9.08 -3.98
C MET A 186 -3.16 8.20 -4.20
N GLY A 187 -1.99 8.66 -3.75
CA GLY A 187 -0.78 7.85 -3.77
C GLY A 187 -0.92 6.58 -2.92
N LEU A 188 -1.56 6.68 -1.75
CA LEU A 188 -1.83 5.54 -0.88
C LEU A 188 -2.74 4.51 -1.53
N TRP A 189 -3.75 4.95 -2.31
CA TRP A 189 -4.60 4.04 -3.08
C TRP A 189 -3.82 3.23 -4.12
N GLY A 190 -2.92 3.88 -4.86
CA GLY A 190 -2.05 3.18 -5.81
C GLY A 190 -1.08 2.23 -5.10
N TRP A 191 -0.47 2.68 -4.01
CA TRP A 191 0.43 1.85 -3.21
C TRP A 191 -0.27 0.65 -2.56
N SER A 192 -1.48 0.83 -2.03
CA SER A 192 -2.25 -0.26 -1.43
C SER A 192 -2.67 -1.29 -2.47
N THR A 193 -3.01 -0.86 -3.69
CA THR A 193 -3.26 -1.74 -4.83
C THR A 193 -2.02 -2.58 -5.14
N TYR A 194 -0.84 -1.97 -5.22
CA TYR A 194 0.43 -2.68 -5.45
C TYR A 194 0.75 -3.67 -4.33
N LEU A 195 0.69 -3.24 -3.07
CA LEU A 195 0.96 -4.09 -1.90
C LEU A 195 0.01 -5.28 -1.83
N SER A 196 -1.25 -5.03 -2.14
CA SER A 196 -2.30 -6.02 -2.22
C SER A 196 -1.92 -7.13 -3.21
N ILE A 197 -1.53 -6.75 -4.44
CA ILE A 197 -1.08 -7.70 -5.47
C ILE A 197 0.15 -8.47 -4.99
N VAL A 198 1.21 -7.78 -4.55
CA VAL A 198 2.46 -8.44 -4.15
C VAL A 198 2.25 -9.40 -2.99
N ALA A 199 1.49 -9.00 -1.96
CA ALA A 199 1.23 -9.84 -0.81
C ALA A 199 0.44 -11.12 -1.13
N HIS A 200 -0.28 -11.16 -2.26
CA HIS A 200 -1.13 -12.28 -2.66
C HIS A 200 -0.71 -12.95 -3.97
N ARG A 201 0.44 -12.59 -4.54
CA ARG A 201 1.05 -13.35 -5.63
C ARG A 201 1.46 -14.74 -5.15
N ASP A 202 0.97 -15.76 -5.84
CA ASP A 202 1.40 -17.14 -5.68
C ASP A 202 2.76 -17.32 -6.39
N HIS A 203 3.81 -17.61 -5.63
CA HIS A 203 5.19 -17.75 -6.14
C HIS A 203 5.41 -19.00 -7.01
N THR A 204 4.37 -19.80 -7.24
CA THR A 204 4.40 -20.93 -8.17
C THR A 204 4.64 -20.46 -9.60
N HIS A 205 4.04 -19.34 -10.01
CA HIS A 205 4.17 -18.85 -11.39
C HIS A 205 5.53 -18.20 -11.69
N GLU A 206 6.16 -17.51 -10.73
CA GLU A 206 7.52 -16.97 -10.94
C GLU A 206 8.58 -18.06 -10.96
N ALA A 207 8.37 -19.18 -10.24
CA ALA A 207 9.23 -20.35 -10.33
C ALA A 207 9.06 -21.05 -11.68
N GLU A 208 7.84 -21.21 -12.18
CA GLU A 208 7.56 -21.74 -13.52
C GLU A 208 8.12 -20.84 -14.63
N GLU A 209 7.93 -19.51 -14.54
CA GLU A 209 8.43 -18.56 -15.53
C GLU A 209 9.96 -18.49 -15.57
N LYS A 210 10.62 -18.53 -14.41
CA LYS A 210 12.09 -18.64 -14.35
C LYS A 210 12.60 -19.97 -14.88
N VAL A 211 11.92 -21.08 -14.61
CA VAL A 211 12.29 -22.40 -15.15
C VAL A 211 12.12 -22.43 -16.66
N VAL A 212 11.03 -21.86 -17.19
CA VAL A 212 10.79 -21.76 -18.63
C VAL A 212 11.82 -20.85 -19.30
N ALA A 213 12.11 -19.67 -18.75
CA ALA A 213 13.12 -18.77 -19.30
C ALA A 213 14.53 -19.41 -19.31
N THR A 214 14.92 -20.07 -18.21
CA THR A 214 16.20 -20.79 -18.13
C THR A 214 16.26 -21.99 -19.10
N THR A 215 15.12 -22.66 -19.32
CA THR A 215 15.03 -23.78 -20.28
C THR A 215 15.17 -23.30 -21.72
N ILE A 216 14.59 -22.15 -22.06
CA ILE A 216 14.69 -21.55 -23.40
C ILE A 216 16.13 -21.09 -23.67
N GLU A 217 16.76 -20.38 -22.72
CA GLU A 217 18.17 -19.96 -22.84
C GLU A 217 19.13 -21.17 -22.99
N GLY A 218 18.90 -22.24 -22.21
CA GLY A 218 19.71 -23.47 -22.29
C GLY A 218 19.42 -24.38 -23.50
N VAL A 219 18.42 -24.07 -24.32
CA VAL A 219 18.18 -24.70 -25.63
C VAL A 219 18.89 -23.91 -26.73
N ASP A 220 18.85 -22.58 -26.67
CA ASP A 220 19.50 -21.70 -27.65
C ASP A 220 21.05 -21.82 -27.63
N GLU A 221 21.63 -22.03 -26.44
CA GLU A 221 23.08 -22.32 -26.31
C GLU A 221 23.49 -23.71 -26.85
N ARG A 222 22.56 -24.67 -26.95
CA ARG A 222 22.85 -26.02 -27.47
C ARG A 222 22.72 -26.11 -28.99
N ASP A 223 21.88 -25.29 -29.60
CA ASP A 223 21.71 -25.24 -31.05
C ASP A 223 22.74 -24.32 -31.75
N SER A 224 23.54 -23.58 -30.97
CA SER A 224 24.60 -22.68 -31.45
C SER A 224 26.04 -23.24 -31.34
N MET A 225 26.20 -24.48 -30.85
CA MET A 225 27.45 -25.26 -30.85
C MET A 225 27.44 -26.34 -31.93
#